data_AF-A0A6P7TPY3-F1
#
_entry.id   AF-A0A6P7TPY3-F1
#
_cell.length_a   1.000
_cell.length_b   1.000
_cell.length_c   1.000
_cell.angle_alpha   90.00
_cell.angle_beta   90.00
_cell.angle_gamma   90.00
#
_symmetry.space_group_name_H-M   'P 1'
#
loop_
_entity.id
_entity.type
_entity.pdbx_description
1 polymer ?
#
loop_
_entity_poly.entity_id
_entity_poly.type
_entity_poly.pdbx_seq_one_letter_code
_entity_poly.pdbx_strand_id
1 'polypeptide(L)'
;IELNRLNESGEEINRLENDLDKARSDYQNILSNRTHELDQLSSHIRKSISLSRAYYEKKDISKCVQEETLRAARHFQTANSIYQAAKETILLAEEKLLQENSDECHTSELSSSTQEALNHAIIRLMEAEREKRKREEEHHRTASICSELEVSIKKYERLYTKAIAKSRPYFEKKNEMKEALQLQKKKVDCLQANLQEMKAVYSEALRNLERISEEVHKRRKLKEFLYLPREPGVGSEHNERHNSIEFETEAKLRSCSLSTTTNDDKDTDTNNNEEKIDNNRSSNNENYNNNNNSTSRNWIGVDSLSVESVVADYDDGSSSSEMSFGEDTSTDQALSTSTDEESTDEMTVSPTLLKKAAPTSATIDVTPSA
;
A
#
# COMPACT_ATOMS: atom_id res chain seq x y z
N ILE A 1 1.18 -4.96 -38.13
CA ILE A 1 1.73 -4.89 -36.75
C ILE A 1 0.62 -4.53 -35.78
N GLU A 2 0.09 -3.30 -35.79
CA GLU A 2 -1.00 -2.90 -34.87
C GLU A 2 -2.28 -3.75 -35.00
N LEU A 3 -2.66 -4.17 -36.22
CA LEU A 3 -3.80 -5.07 -36.41
C LEU A 3 -3.57 -6.47 -35.81
N ASN A 4 -2.34 -6.99 -35.83
CA ASN A 4 -2.03 -8.27 -35.20
C ASN A 4 -2.08 -8.12 -33.68
N ARG A 5 -1.52 -7.02 -33.15
CA ARG A 5 -1.59 -6.68 -31.72
C ARG A 5 -3.04 -6.56 -31.24
N LEU A 6 -3.92 -6.00 -32.06
CA LEU A 6 -5.36 -5.89 -31.78
C LEU A 6 -6.05 -7.26 -31.73
N ASN A 7 -5.79 -8.13 -32.72
CA ASN A 7 -6.38 -9.46 -32.75
C ASN A 7 -5.89 -10.33 -31.57
N GLU A 8 -4.58 -10.34 -31.32
CA GLU A 8 -3.97 -11.08 -30.21
C GLU A 8 -4.49 -10.59 -28.84
N SER A 9 -4.55 -9.28 -28.61
CA SER A 9 -5.10 -8.74 -27.37
C SER A 9 -6.60 -8.95 -27.24
N GLY A 10 -7.36 -8.94 -28.34
CA GLY A 10 -8.79 -9.25 -28.33
C GLY A 10 -9.08 -10.70 -27.94
N GLU A 11 -8.32 -11.66 -28.49
CA GLU A 11 -8.42 -13.08 -28.11
C GLU A 11 -8.06 -13.29 -26.63
N GLU A 12 -6.98 -12.66 -26.16
CA GLU A 12 -6.52 -12.79 -24.78
C GLU A 12 -7.49 -12.11 -23.79
N ILE A 13 -8.12 -10.98 -24.15
CA ILE A 13 -9.19 -10.36 -23.35
C ILE A 13 -10.34 -11.34 -23.16
N ASN A 14 -10.84 -11.96 -24.22
CA ASN A 14 -11.95 -12.92 -24.14
C ASN A 14 -11.58 -14.13 -23.26
N ARG A 15 -10.33 -14.61 -23.36
CA ARG A 15 -9.82 -15.69 -22.53
C ARG A 15 -9.77 -15.28 -21.05
N LEU A 16 -9.17 -14.14 -20.75
CA LEU A 16 -9.04 -13.63 -19.38
C LEU A 16 -10.40 -13.33 -18.74
N GLU A 17 -11.38 -12.86 -19.52
CA GLU A 17 -12.75 -12.66 -19.04
C GLU A 17 -13.42 -13.98 -18.64
N ASN A 18 -13.32 -15.01 -19.49
CA ASN A 18 -13.83 -16.34 -19.18
C ASN A 18 -13.15 -16.95 -17.94
N ASP A 19 -11.82 -16.83 -17.85
CA ASP A 19 -11.05 -17.34 -16.72
C ASP A 19 -11.38 -16.58 -15.42
N LEU A 20 -11.62 -15.26 -15.50
CA LEU A 20 -12.03 -14.42 -14.36
C LEU A 20 -13.42 -14.82 -13.86
N ASP A 21 -14.39 -15.03 -14.76
CA ASP A 21 -15.74 -15.44 -14.39
C ASP A 21 -15.75 -16.84 -13.78
N LYS A 22 -14.97 -17.77 -14.34
CA LYS A 22 -14.76 -19.09 -13.74
C LYS A 22 -14.14 -18.97 -12.35
N ALA A 23 -13.10 -18.14 -12.19
CA ALA A 23 -12.45 -17.95 -10.90
C ALA A 23 -13.40 -17.32 -9.85
N ARG A 24 -14.27 -16.40 -10.25
CA ARG A 24 -15.32 -15.83 -9.39
C ARG A 24 -16.36 -16.87 -8.99
N SER A 25 -16.81 -17.69 -9.94
CA SER A 25 -17.74 -18.80 -9.65
C SER A 25 -17.12 -19.80 -8.67
N ASP A 26 -15.86 -20.20 -8.89
CA ASP A 26 -15.12 -21.08 -7.99
C ASP A 26 -15.02 -20.49 -6.57
N TYR A 27 -14.76 -19.19 -6.43
CA TYR A 27 -14.75 -18.51 -5.13
C TYR A 27 -16.09 -18.64 -4.40
N GLN A 28 -17.20 -18.38 -5.09
CA GLN A 28 -18.54 -18.48 -4.51
C GLN A 28 -18.88 -19.92 -4.14
N ASN A 29 -18.48 -20.89 -4.96
CA ASN A 29 -18.66 -22.32 -4.68
C ASN A 29 -17.88 -22.75 -3.43
N ILE A 30 -16.61 -22.34 -3.30
CA ILE A 30 -15.80 -22.59 -2.11
C ILE A 30 -16.48 -21.96 -0.88
N LEU A 31 -16.89 -20.70 -0.97
CA LEU A 31 -17.53 -19.99 0.13
C LEU A 31 -18.79 -20.71 0.59
N SER A 32 -19.70 -21.06 -0.33
CA SER A 32 -20.96 -21.74 -0.01
C SER A 32 -20.73 -23.13 0.59
N ASN A 33 -19.94 -23.97 -0.07
CA ASN A 33 -19.68 -25.35 0.36
C ASN A 33 -19.00 -25.39 1.73
N ARG A 34 -17.94 -24.58 1.93
CA ARG A 34 -17.17 -24.58 3.18
C ARG A 34 -17.94 -23.92 4.33
N THR A 35 -18.79 -22.92 4.06
CA THR A 35 -19.68 -22.35 5.07
C THR A 35 -20.67 -23.42 5.57
N HIS A 36 -21.27 -24.18 4.65
CA HIS A 36 -22.15 -25.27 5.02
C HIS A 36 -21.45 -26.36 5.86
N GLU A 37 -20.23 -26.75 5.47
CA GLU A 37 -19.40 -27.67 6.27
C GLU A 37 -19.12 -27.14 7.68
N LEU A 38 -18.80 -25.84 7.81
CA LEU A 38 -18.56 -25.20 9.12
C LEU A 38 -19.82 -25.11 9.97
N ASP A 39 -20.99 -24.89 9.37
CA ASP A 39 -22.27 -24.87 10.09
C ASP A 39 -22.62 -26.24 10.66
N GLN A 40 -22.39 -27.31 9.87
CA GLN A 40 -22.55 -28.69 10.34
C GLN A 40 -21.62 -28.97 11.53
N LEU A 41 -20.35 -28.59 11.44
CA LEU A 41 -19.38 -28.76 12.53
C LEU A 41 -19.78 -27.93 13.77
N SER A 42 -20.16 -26.66 13.58
CA SER A 42 -20.41 -25.74 14.69
C SER A 42 -21.65 -26.09 15.49
N SER A 43 -22.67 -26.67 14.84
CA SER A 43 -23.96 -26.99 15.47
C SER A 43 -23.84 -27.84 16.74
N HIS A 44 -22.87 -28.76 16.80
CA HIS A 44 -22.67 -29.69 17.91
C HIS A 44 -21.69 -29.17 18.98
N ILE A 45 -20.96 -28.07 18.72
CA ILE A 45 -19.83 -27.61 19.54
C ILE A 45 -19.81 -26.10 19.81
N ARG A 46 -20.91 -25.37 19.57
CA ARG A 46 -21.02 -23.90 19.75
C ARG A 46 -20.45 -23.38 21.08
N LYS A 47 -20.81 -24.01 22.21
CA LYS A 47 -20.31 -23.62 23.54
C LYS A 47 -18.78 -23.69 23.64
N SER A 48 -18.18 -24.75 23.09
CA SER A 48 -16.73 -24.91 23.07
C SER A 48 -16.04 -23.93 22.12
N ILE A 49 -16.67 -23.61 20.97
CA ILE A 49 -16.17 -22.57 20.05
C ILE A 49 -16.16 -21.20 20.75
N SER A 50 -17.24 -20.83 21.44
CA SER A 50 -17.34 -19.55 22.14
C SER A 50 -16.23 -19.38 23.18
N LEU A 51 -16.01 -20.40 24.02
CA LEU A 51 -14.99 -20.35 25.08
C LEU A 51 -13.56 -20.34 24.53
N SER A 52 -13.31 -21.06 23.43
CA SER A 52 -11.96 -21.15 22.84
C SER A 52 -11.62 -20.01 21.88
N ARG A 53 -12.58 -19.14 21.52
CA ARG A 53 -12.36 -18.01 20.59
C ARG A 53 -11.23 -17.10 21.04
N ALA A 54 -11.25 -16.66 22.30
CA ALA A 54 -10.21 -15.78 22.85
C ALA A 54 -8.81 -16.40 22.77
N TYR A 55 -8.69 -17.72 22.93
CA TYR A 55 -7.41 -18.41 22.77
C TYR A 55 -6.88 -18.30 21.33
N TYR A 56 -7.71 -18.64 20.34
CA TYR A 56 -7.29 -18.61 18.94
C TYR A 56 -7.02 -17.19 18.44
N GLU A 57 -7.81 -16.20 18.88
CA GLU A 57 -7.58 -14.79 18.56
C GLU A 57 -6.23 -14.30 19.11
N LYS A 58 -5.93 -14.57 20.39
CA LYS A 58 -4.62 -14.21 20.97
C LYS A 58 -3.47 -14.95 20.27
N LYS A 59 -3.69 -16.20 19.86
CA LYS A 59 -2.70 -16.97 19.11
C LYS A 59 -2.41 -16.38 17.74
N ASP A 60 -3.43 -15.91 17.03
CA ASP A 60 -3.26 -15.24 15.73
C ASP A 60 -2.54 -13.89 15.90
N ILE A 61 -2.92 -13.09 16.90
CA ILE A 61 -2.22 -11.83 17.22
C ILE A 61 -0.77 -12.11 17.61
N SER A 62 -0.51 -13.14 18.41
CA SER A 62 0.85 -13.52 18.81
C SER A 62 1.74 -13.88 17.62
N LYS A 63 1.21 -14.59 16.61
CA LYS A 63 1.97 -14.83 15.37
C LYS A 63 2.32 -13.53 14.65
N CYS A 64 1.36 -12.62 14.50
CA CYS A 64 1.60 -11.32 13.87
C CYS A 64 2.67 -10.50 14.63
N VAL A 65 2.56 -10.43 15.96
CA VAL A 65 3.52 -9.72 16.80
C VAL A 65 4.90 -10.38 16.77
N GLN A 66 4.98 -11.72 16.78
CA GLN A 66 6.26 -12.44 16.63
C GLN A 66 6.95 -12.11 15.31
N GLU A 67 6.21 -12.09 14.19
CA GLU A 67 6.75 -11.68 12.89
C GLU A 67 7.26 -10.23 12.90
N GLU A 68 6.52 -9.34 13.55
CA GLU A 68 6.89 -7.93 13.74
C GLU A 68 8.14 -7.78 14.62
N THR A 69 8.23 -8.50 15.74
CA THR A 69 9.43 -8.53 16.59
C THR A 69 10.65 -9.03 15.83
N LEU A 70 10.51 -10.09 15.03
CA LEU A 70 11.60 -10.59 14.18
C LEU A 70 11.99 -9.59 13.09
N ARG A 71 11.03 -8.83 12.55
CA ARG A 71 11.31 -7.73 11.62
C ARG A 71 12.07 -6.59 12.32
N ALA A 72 11.62 -6.15 13.49
CA ALA A 72 12.29 -5.13 14.29
C ALA A 72 13.70 -5.56 14.71
N ALA A 73 13.88 -6.81 15.12
CA ALA A 73 15.19 -7.39 15.44
C ALA A 73 16.16 -7.34 14.25
N ARG A 74 15.70 -7.67 13.04
CA ARG A 74 16.52 -7.54 11.81
C ARG A 74 16.90 -6.10 11.53
N HIS A 75 15.98 -5.15 11.70
CA HIS A 75 16.29 -3.73 11.54
C HIS A 75 17.32 -3.24 12.56
N PHE A 76 17.20 -3.66 13.83
CA PHE A 76 18.19 -3.36 14.86
C PHE A 76 19.55 -3.97 14.54
N GLN A 77 19.62 -5.23 14.08
CA GLN A 77 20.87 -5.86 13.68
C GLN A 77 21.56 -5.09 12.55
N THR A 78 20.81 -4.70 11.50
CA THR A 78 21.35 -3.90 10.40
C THR A 78 21.83 -2.52 10.90
N ALA A 79 21.04 -1.82 11.71
CA ALA A 79 21.43 -0.52 12.27
C ALA A 79 22.68 -0.63 13.16
N ASN A 80 22.79 -1.68 13.96
CA ASN A 80 23.97 -1.96 14.77
C ASN A 80 25.20 -2.26 13.90
N SER A 81 25.04 -3.01 12.81
CA SER A 81 26.14 -3.26 11.87
C SER A 81 26.64 -1.96 11.23
N ILE A 82 25.74 -1.05 10.85
CA ILE A 82 26.11 0.27 10.30
C ILE A 82 26.84 1.11 11.35
N TYR A 83 26.36 1.10 12.60
CA TYR A 83 27.02 1.79 13.71
C TYR A 83 28.45 1.28 13.95
N GLN A 84 28.67 -0.04 13.93
CA GLN A 84 30.03 -0.60 14.07
C GLN A 84 30.93 -0.21 12.89
N ALA A 85 30.42 -0.27 11.65
CA ALA A 85 31.18 0.17 10.47
C ALA A 85 31.54 1.67 10.53
N ALA A 86 30.64 2.51 11.07
CA ALA A 86 30.92 3.92 11.28
C ALA A 86 32.00 4.15 12.35
N LYS A 87 32.02 3.34 13.43
CA LYS A 87 33.10 3.36 14.42
C LYS A 87 34.44 3.00 13.81
N GLU A 88 34.49 1.92 13.04
CA GLU A 88 35.70 1.49 12.34
C GLU A 88 36.21 2.57 11.37
N THR A 89 35.29 3.26 10.69
CA THR A 89 35.65 4.38 9.79
C THR A 89 36.33 5.53 10.53
N ILE A 90 35.85 5.89 11.73
CA ILE A 90 36.47 6.92 12.56
C ILE A 90 37.86 6.46 13.03
N LEU A 91 37.97 5.23 13.51
CA LEU A 91 39.26 4.68 13.96
C LEU A 91 40.32 4.72 12.85
N LEU A 92 39.96 4.35 11.62
CA LEU A 92 40.87 4.41 10.47
C LEU A 92 41.21 5.87 10.06
N ALA A 93 40.25 6.79 10.16
CA ALA A 93 40.49 8.20 9.88
C ALA A 93 41.41 8.84 10.92
N GLU A 94 41.26 8.50 12.20
CA GLU A 94 42.14 8.93 13.30
C GLU A 94 43.56 8.38 13.13
N GLU A 95 43.71 7.10 12.80
CA GLU A 95 45.03 6.50 12.51
C GLU A 95 45.74 7.22 11.35
N LYS A 96 45.01 7.49 10.27
CA LYS A 96 45.55 8.20 9.10
C LYS A 96 46.01 9.63 9.46
N LEU A 97 45.26 10.34 10.30
CA LEU A 97 45.61 11.68 10.77
C LEU A 97 46.86 11.65 11.66
N LEU A 98 47.02 10.63 12.50
CA LEU A 98 48.22 10.45 13.32
C LEU A 98 49.46 10.16 12.47
N GLN A 99 49.34 9.35 11.42
CA GLN A 99 50.41 9.07 10.46
C GLN A 99 50.81 10.34 9.67
N GLU A 100 49.84 11.12 9.22
CA GLU A 100 50.08 12.37 8.49
C GLU A 100 50.80 13.43 9.35
N ASN A 101 50.51 13.48 10.66
CA ASN A 101 51.22 14.38 11.59
C ASN A 101 52.66 13.95 11.90
N SER A 102 53.01 12.66 11.72
CA SER A 102 54.39 12.18 11.91
C SER A 102 55.30 12.40 10.70
N ASP A 103 54.73 12.55 9.51
CA ASP A 103 55.45 12.75 8.25
C ASP A 103 55.49 14.25 7.88
N GLU A 104 56.41 15.04 8.45
CA GLU A 104 56.54 16.52 8.30
C GLU A 104 56.95 17.01 6.87
N CYS A 105 56.39 16.46 5.79
CA CYS A 105 56.70 16.88 4.42
C CYS A 105 55.45 16.98 3.53
N HIS A 106 54.95 18.22 3.39
CA HIS A 106 54.03 18.71 2.35
C HIS A 106 52.60 18.16 2.26
N THR A 107 51.68 18.48 3.19
CA THR A 107 50.25 18.16 2.93
C THR A 107 49.19 19.06 3.62
N SER A 108 49.38 20.38 3.77
CA SER A 108 48.34 21.23 4.38
C SER A 108 46.94 21.10 3.74
N GLU A 109 46.85 20.81 2.43
CA GLU A 109 45.58 20.57 1.73
C GLU A 109 45.03 19.14 1.95
N LEU A 110 45.87 18.12 2.08
CA LEU A 110 45.40 16.76 2.40
C LEU A 110 44.99 16.65 3.87
N SER A 111 45.67 17.37 4.76
CA SER A 111 45.33 17.49 6.18
C SER A 111 43.96 18.15 6.38
N SER A 112 43.60 19.14 5.55
CA SER A 112 42.24 19.71 5.53
C SER A 112 41.21 18.68 5.06
N SER A 113 41.51 17.93 4.01
CA SER A 113 40.61 16.90 3.47
C SER A 113 40.42 15.71 4.42
N THR A 114 41.46 15.30 5.15
CA THR A 114 41.38 14.22 6.15
C THR A 114 40.61 14.66 7.39
N GLN A 115 40.79 15.91 7.84
CA GLN A 115 40.01 16.48 8.93
C GLN A 115 38.52 16.64 8.57
N GLU A 116 38.20 17.10 7.35
CA GLU A 116 36.83 17.14 6.85
C GLU A 116 36.21 15.73 6.78
N ALA A 117 36.96 14.74 6.30
CA ALA A 117 36.51 13.34 6.25
C ALA A 117 36.21 12.78 7.65
N LEU A 118 37.02 13.10 8.66
CA LEU A 118 36.79 12.72 10.05
C LEU A 118 35.54 13.38 10.61
N ASN A 119 35.35 14.68 10.37
CA ASN A 119 34.13 15.40 10.79
C ASN A 119 32.87 14.76 10.18
N HIS A 120 32.91 14.41 8.89
CA HIS A 120 31.81 13.68 8.25
C HIS A 120 31.60 12.28 8.84
N ALA A 121 32.66 11.55 9.15
CA ALA A 121 32.56 10.24 9.78
C ALA A 121 31.94 10.32 11.19
N ILE A 122 32.27 11.35 11.97
CA ILE A 122 31.68 11.63 13.29
C ILE A 122 30.19 11.92 13.17
N ILE A 123 29.77 12.81 12.27
CA ILE A 123 28.34 13.10 12.03
C ILE A 123 27.59 11.81 11.68
N ARG A 124 28.16 10.99 10.78
CA ARG A 124 27.56 9.70 10.38
C ARG A 124 27.51 8.70 11.53
N LEU A 125 28.50 8.66 12.42
CA LEU A 125 28.45 7.82 13.62
C LEU A 125 27.33 8.26 14.55
N MET A 126 27.19 9.57 14.80
CA MET A 126 26.12 10.11 15.64
C MET A 126 24.73 9.79 15.06
N GLU A 127 24.58 9.88 13.75
CA GLU A 127 23.36 9.46 13.04
C GLU A 127 23.10 7.96 13.17
N ALA A 128 24.12 7.13 12.93
CA ALA A 128 24.01 5.68 13.06
C ALA A 128 23.67 5.25 14.50
N GLU A 129 24.22 5.94 15.50
CA GLU A 129 23.92 5.68 16.92
C GLU A 129 22.47 6.04 17.27
N ARG A 130 22.00 7.20 16.80
CA ARG A 130 20.60 7.62 16.98
C ARG A 130 19.64 6.61 16.36
N GLU A 131 19.92 6.19 15.13
CA GLU A 131 19.09 5.21 14.42
C GLU A 131 19.15 3.84 15.11
N LYS A 132 20.32 3.38 15.55
CA LYS A 132 20.46 2.15 16.34
C LYS A 132 19.58 2.19 17.60
N ARG A 133 19.68 3.26 18.39
CA ARG A 133 18.89 3.43 19.63
C ARG A 133 17.39 3.37 19.36
N LYS A 134 16.94 4.04 18.29
CA LYS A 134 15.53 4.01 17.87
C LYS A 134 15.06 2.59 17.52
N ARG A 135 15.85 1.84 16.74
CA ARG A 135 15.52 0.45 16.39
C ARG A 135 15.58 -0.50 17.58
N GLU A 136 16.47 -0.24 18.52
CA GLU A 136 16.58 -0.99 19.76
C GLU A 136 15.33 -0.85 20.62
N GLU A 137 14.83 0.37 20.78
CA GLU A 137 13.60 0.65 21.52
C GLU A 137 12.38 -0.01 20.86
N GLU A 138 12.25 0.08 19.52
CA GLU A 138 11.18 -0.58 18.76
C GLU A 138 11.21 -2.11 18.93
N HIS A 139 12.40 -2.71 18.84
CA HIS A 139 12.57 -4.14 19.09
C HIS A 139 12.20 -4.51 20.52
N HIS A 140 12.63 -3.74 21.52
CA HIS A 140 12.31 -4.02 22.92
C HIS A 140 10.81 -3.90 23.20
N ARG A 141 10.17 -2.86 22.67
CA ARG A 141 8.72 -2.64 22.77
C ARG A 141 7.94 -3.82 22.20
N THR A 142 8.24 -4.23 20.96
CA THR A 142 7.53 -5.36 20.32
C THR A 142 7.80 -6.68 21.05
N ALA A 143 9.02 -6.91 21.56
CA ALA A 143 9.35 -8.07 22.36
C ALA A 143 8.59 -8.12 23.69
N SER A 144 8.37 -6.97 24.37
CA SER A 144 7.55 -6.90 25.59
C SER A 144 6.11 -7.34 25.31
N ILE A 145 5.50 -6.81 24.25
CA ILE A 145 4.13 -7.17 23.83
C ILE A 145 4.05 -8.67 23.50
N CYS A 146 5.07 -9.22 22.82
CA CYS A 146 5.14 -10.65 22.53
C CYS A 146 5.12 -11.50 23.81
N SER A 147 5.93 -11.13 24.81
CA SER A 147 5.99 -11.81 26.11
C SER A 147 4.65 -11.76 26.86
N GLU A 148 3.99 -10.59 26.90
CA GLU A 148 2.68 -10.42 27.52
C GLU A 148 1.59 -11.28 26.86
N LEU A 149 1.62 -11.37 25.52
CA LEU A 149 0.72 -12.23 24.76
C LEU A 149 0.97 -13.71 25.05
N GLU A 150 2.22 -14.16 25.16
CA GLU A 150 2.54 -15.55 25.50
C GLU A 150 2.02 -15.94 26.88
N VAL A 151 2.14 -15.05 27.88
CA VAL A 151 1.58 -15.28 29.22
C VAL A 151 0.05 -15.38 29.14
N SER A 152 -0.59 -14.49 28.38
CA SER A 152 -2.03 -14.49 28.17
C SER A 152 -2.52 -15.77 27.47
N ILE A 153 -1.81 -16.22 26.42
CA ILE A 153 -2.10 -17.48 25.72
C ILE A 153 -2.01 -18.66 26.68
N LYS A 154 -0.93 -18.77 27.46
CA LYS A 154 -0.76 -19.84 28.47
C LYS A 154 -1.88 -19.82 29.51
N LYS A 155 -2.37 -18.64 29.91
CA LYS A 155 -3.54 -18.52 30.79
C LYS A 155 -4.78 -19.14 30.14
N TYR A 156 -5.09 -18.79 28.90
CA TYR A 156 -6.25 -19.34 28.18
C TYR A 156 -6.13 -20.83 27.88
N GLU A 157 -4.93 -21.35 27.61
CA GLU A 157 -4.68 -22.78 27.42
C GLU A 157 -5.05 -23.59 28.67
N ARG A 158 -4.73 -23.06 29.86
CA ARG A 158 -5.08 -23.69 31.14
C ARG A 158 -6.58 -23.60 31.44
N LEU A 159 -7.20 -22.44 31.18
CA LEU A 159 -8.63 -22.23 31.47
C LEU A 159 -9.55 -23.05 30.56
N TYR A 160 -9.20 -23.18 29.28
CA TYR A 160 -10.11 -23.71 28.25
C TYR A 160 -9.60 -24.99 27.57
N THR A 161 -8.72 -25.77 28.19
CA THR A 161 -8.07 -26.96 27.58
C THR A 161 -9.05 -27.90 26.89
N LYS A 162 -10.16 -28.27 27.56
CA LYS A 162 -11.18 -29.17 27.00
C LYS A 162 -11.96 -28.54 25.85
N ALA A 163 -12.27 -27.24 25.96
CA ALA A 163 -12.98 -26.50 24.93
C ALA A 163 -12.12 -26.36 23.66
N ILE A 164 -10.83 -26.05 23.83
CA ILE A 164 -9.83 -25.98 22.75
C ILE A 164 -9.70 -27.34 22.05
N ALA A 165 -9.57 -28.43 22.80
CA ALA A 165 -9.47 -29.77 22.22
C ALA A 165 -10.73 -30.14 21.39
N LYS A 166 -11.91 -29.78 21.88
CA LYS A 166 -13.20 -30.08 21.21
C LYS A 166 -13.48 -29.16 20.00
N SER A 167 -13.05 -27.90 20.04
CA SER A 167 -13.27 -26.94 18.96
C SER A 167 -12.17 -26.93 17.89
N ARG A 168 -11.02 -27.55 18.17
CA ARG A 168 -9.89 -27.69 17.23
C ARG A 168 -10.27 -28.03 15.78
N PRO A 169 -11.07 -29.08 15.48
CA PRO A 169 -11.41 -29.42 14.10
C PRO A 169 -12.18 -28.30 13.38
N TYR A 170 -12.99 -27.52 14.10
CA TYR A 170 -13.69 -26.37 13.53
C TYR A 170 -12.71 -25.24 13.17
N PHE A 171 -11.77 -24.90 14.05
CA PHE A 171 -10.80 -23.84 13.77
C PHE A 171 -9.80 -24.23 12.67
N GLU A 172 -9.38 -25.50 12.61
CA GLU A 172 -8.55 -26.02 11.52
C GLU A 172 -9.29 -25.93 10.18
N LYS A 173 -10.57 -26.36 10.13
CA LYS A 173 -11.38 -26.26 8.90
C LYS A 173 -11.67 -24.81 8.50
N LYS A 174 -11.90 -23.92 9.48
CA LYS A 174 -12.08 -22.48 9.25
C LYS A 174 -10.80 -21.86 8.67
N ASN A 175 -9.63 -22.26 9.16
CA ASN A 175 -8.35 -21.82 8.61
C ASN A 175 -8.13 -22.33 7.18
N GLU A 176 -8.41 -23.61 6.91
CA GLU A 176 -8.34 -24.17 5.55
C GLU A 176 -9.26 -23.42 4.57
N MET A 177 -10.49 -23.10 5.00
CA MET A 177 -11.41 -22.26 4.22
C MET A 177 -10.83 -20.87 3.97
N LYS A 178 -10.29 -20.22 4.99
CA LYS A 178 -9.67 -18.89 4.88
C LYS A 178 -8.51 -18.89 3.88
N GLU A 179 -7.63 -19.88 3.95
CA GLU A 179 -6.50 -20.03 3.03
C GLU A 179 -6.97 -20.29 1.59
N ALA A 180 -7.95 -21.18 1.39
CA ALA A 180 -8.51 -21.46 0.07
C ALA A 180 -9.18 -20.21 -0.55
N LEU A 181 -9.96 -19.46 0.24
CA LEU A 181 -10.59 -18.21 -0.20
C LEU A 181 -9.53 -17.14 -0.52
N GLN A 182 -8.48 -17.04 0.29
CA GLN A 182 -7.39 -16.08 0.05
C GLN A 182 -6.62 -16.42 -1.23
N LEU A 183 -6.34 -17.70 -1.48
CA LEU A 183 -5.69 -18.15 -2.72
C LEU A 183 -6.55 -17.83 -3.94
N GLN A 184 -7.85 -18.13 -3.87
CA GLN A 184 -8.77 -17.86 -4.96
C GLN A 184 -8.97 -16.35 -5.19
N LYS A 185 -9.03 -15.55 -4.12
CA LYS A 185 -9.07 -14.08 -4.22
C LYS A 185 -7.82 -13.55 -4.92
N LYS A 186 -6.63 -13.97 -4.52
CA LYS A 186 -5.38 -13.59 -5.22
C LYS A 186 -5.42 -13.93 -6.71
N LYS A 187 -5.97 -15.11 -7.07
CA LYS A 187 -6.12 -15.50 -8.48
C LYS A 187 -7.07 -14.56 -9.23
N VAL A 188 -8.21 -14.19 -8.63
CA VAL A 188 -9.16 -13.21 -9.20
C VAL A 188 -8.47 -11.86 -9.38
N ASP A 189 -7.74 -11.39 -8.36
CA ASP A 189 -7.02 -10.11 -8.40
C ASP A 189 -5.96 -10.10 -9.52
N CYS A 190 -5.17 -11.17 -9.67
CA CYS A 190 -4.20 -11.32 -10.75
C CYS A 190 -4.86 -11.34 -12.14
N LEU A 191 -5.94 -12.10 -12.31
CA LEU A 191 -6.68 -12.15 -13.59
C LEU A 191 -7.28 -10.80 -13.94
N GLN A 192 -7.81 -10.07 -12.95
CA GLN A 192 -8.35 -8.74 -13.15
C GLN A 192 -7.28 -7.71 -13.53
N ALA A 193 -6.11 -7.77 -12.87
CA ALA A 193 -4.97 -6.93 -13.22
C ALA A 193 -4.49 -7.20 -14.66
N ASN A 194 -4.31 -8.47 -15.02
CA ASN A 194 -3.92 -8.87 -16.38
C ASN A 194 -4.96 -8.45 -17.42
N LEU A 195 -6.25 -8.58 -17.11
CA LEU A 195 -7.33 -8.16 -17.99
C LEU A 195 -7.31 -6.65 -18.23
N GLN A 196 -7.05 -5.86 -17.18
CA GLN A 196 -6.88 -4.40 -17.31
C GLN A 196 -5.67 -4.05 -18.17
N GLU A 197 -4.55 -4.76 -17.99
CA GLU A 197 -3.34 -4.57 -18.80
C GLU A 197 -3.61 -4.89 -20.28
N MET A 198 -4.27 -6.01 -20.59
CA MET A 198 -4.59 -6.37 -21.97
C MET A 198 -5.60 -5.41 -22.62
N LYS A 199 -6.58 -4.92 -21.86
CA LYS A 199 -7.49 -3.85 -22.32
C LYS A 199 -6.74 -2.54 -22.59
N ALA A 200 -5.75 -2.20 -21.78
CA ALA A 200 -4.89 -1.05 -22.03
C ALA A 200 -4.10 -1.22 -23.35
N VAL A 201 -3.50 -2.40 -23.56
CA VAL A 201 -2.78 -2.74 -24.80
C VAL A 201 -3.69 -2.67 -26.02
N TYR A 202 -4.91 -3.22 -25.95
CA TYR A 202 -5.90 -3.15 -27.02
C TYR A 202 -6.28 -1.69 -27.34
N SER A 203 -6.52 -0.87 -26.31
CA SER A 203 -6.84 0.55 -26.47
C SER A 203 -5.70 1.36 -27.08
N GLU A 204 -4.45 1.03 -26.74
CA GLU A 204 -3.24 1.65 -27.29
C GLU A 204 -3.10 1.32 -28.78
N ALA A 205 -3.31 0.05 -29.16
CA ALA A 205 -3.28 -0.38 -30.56
C ALA A 205 -4.33 0.36 -31.40
N LEU A 206 -5.55 0.54 -30.87
CA LEU A 206 -6.59 1.34 -31.52
C LEU A 206 -6.18 2.81 -31.71
N ARG A 207 -5.63 3.46 -30.68
CA ARG A 207 -5.10 4.85 -30.78
C ARG A 207 -3.98 4.95 -31.81
N ASN A 208 -3.11 3.95 -31.90
CA ASN A 208 -2.05 3.91 -32.90
C ASN A 208 -2.61 3.80 -34.32
N LEU A 209 -3.63 2.97 -34.53
CA LEU A 209 -4.32 2.87 -35.82
C LEU A 209 -5.02 4.17 -36.21
N GLU A 210 -5.71 4.81 -35.26
CA GLU A 210 -6.33 6.12 -35.45
C GLU A 210 -5.30 7.18 -35.86
N ARG A 211 -4.17 7.26 -35.13
CA ARG A 211 -3.06 8.17 -35.45
C ARG A 211 -2.49 7.93 -36.85
N ILE A 212 -2.28 6.66 -37.24
CA ILE A 212 -1.81 6.33 -38.59
C ILE A 212 -2.83 6.77 -39.64
N SER A 213 -4.11 6.51 -39.40
CA SER A 213 -5.21 6.90 -40.28
C SER A 213 -5.25 8.42 -40.47
N GLU A 214 -5.26 9.18 -39.38
CA GLU A 214 -5.23 10.65 -39.43
C GLU A 214 -4.03 11.19 -40.20
N GLU A 215 -2.85 10.62 -39.99
CA GLU A 215 -1.63 11.05 -40.67
C GLU A 215 -1.71 10.80 -42.18
N VAL A 216 -2.27 9.65 -42.59
CA VAL A 216 -2.53 9.36 -44.00
C VAL A 216 -3.51 10.38 -44.59
N HIS A 217 -4.57 10.73 -43.87
CA HIS A 217 -5.53 11.76 -44.30
C HIS A 217 -4.89 13.15 -44.38
N LYS A 218 -4.12 13.57 -43.38
CA LYS A 218 -3.39 14.85 -43.37
C LYS A 218 -2.43 14.95 -44.55
N ARG A 219 -1.68 13.88 -44.86
CA ARG A 219 -0.81 13.83 -46.03
C ARG A 219 -1.57 13.92 -47.35
N ARG A 220 -2.71 13.24 -47.47
CA ARG A 220 -3.55 13.33 -48.68
C ARG A 220 -4.12 14.73 -48.87
N LYS A 221 -4.65 15.36 -47.80
CA LYS A 221 -5.13 16.75 -47.82
C LYS A 221 -4.02 17.74 -48.16
N LEU A 222 -2.82 17.59 -47.58
CA LEU A 222 -1.67 18.44 -47.92
C LEU A 222 -1.23 18.25 -49.37
N LYS A 223 -1.23 17.00 -49.85
CA LYS A 223 -0.93 16.67 -51.24
C LYS A 223 -1.93 17.34 -52.17
N GLU A 224 -3.22 17.18 -51.92
CA GLU A 224 -4.30 17.83 -52.66
C GLU A 224 -4.14 19.36 -52.66
N PHE A 225 -3.89 19.96 -51.50
CA PHE A 225 -3.60 21.40 -51.37
C PHE A 225 -2.39 21.86 -52.20
N LEU A 226 -1.32 21.06 -52.26
CA LEU A 226 -0.11 21.36 -53.05
C LEU A 226 -0.27 21.16 -54.56
N TYR A 227 -1.27 20.38 -55.00
CA TYR A 227 -1.58 20.15 -56.42
C TYR A 227 -2.78 20.94 -56.92
N LEU A 228 -3.34 21.88 -56.13
CA LEU A 228 -4.18 22.91 -56.72
C LEU A 228 -3.36 23.69 -57.76
N PRO A 229 -3.89 23.92 -58.98
CA PRO A 229 -3.26 24.80 -59.94
C PRO A 229 -2.93 26.12 -59.23
N ARG A 230 -1.66 26.56 -59.28
CA ARG A 230 -1.30 27.92 -58.86
C ARG A 230 -2.30 28.86 -59.53
N GLU A 231 -2.98 29.69 -58.74
CA GLU A 231 -3.83 30.71 -59.32
C GLU A 231 -3.03 31.49 -60.36
N PRO A 232 -3.59 31.72 -61.56
CA PRO A 232 -2.93 32.50 -62.60
C PRO A 232 -2.39 33.79 -62.00
N GLY A 233 -1.10 34.03 -62.20
CA GLY A 233 -0.43 35.22 -61.68
C GLY A 233 -1.20 36.48 -62.05
N VAL A 234 -1.32 37.38 -61.07
CA VAL A 234 -1.94 38.70 -61.23
C VAL A 234 -1.30 39.44 -62.40
N GLY A 235 -2.07 39.66 -63.47
CA GLY A 235 -1.61 40.39 -64.64
C GLY A 235 -2.35 40.05 -65.92
N SER A 236 -3.66 40.33 -65.98
CA SER A 236 -4.35 40.69 -67.22
C SER A 236 -5.82 41.00 -66.92
N GLU A 237 -6.12 42.28 -66.72
CA GLU A 237 -7.47 42.83 -66.78
C GLU A 237 -8.16 42.52 -68.12
N HIS A 238 -9.18 41.64 -68.12
CA HIS A 238 -10.30 41.81 -69.04
C HIS A 238 -11.62 41.28 -68.49
N ASN A 239 -12.68 41.96 -68.92
CA ASN A 239 -13.99 42.13 -68.32
C ASN A 239 -14.91 40.89 -68.37
N GLU A 240 -15.57 40.64 -67.23
CA GLU A 240 -16.85 39.95 -66.94
C GLU A 240 -17.47 38.91 -67.90
N ARG A 241 -17.81 37.74 -67.33
CA ARG A 241 -19.21 37.25 -67.27
C ARG A 241 -19.40 36.24 -66.13
N HIS A 242 -20.27 36.61 -65.20
CA HIS A 242 -20.81 35.79 -64.11
C HIS A 242 -21.40 34.48 -64.63
N ASN A 243 -20.95 33.36 -64.06
CA ASN A 243 -21.73 32.14 -63.87
C ASN A 243 -21.27 31.51 -62.56
N SER A 244 -21.98 31.82 -61.48
CA SER A 244 -21.75 31.29 -60.14
C SER A 244 -22.16 29.82 -60.12
N ILE A 245 -21.19 28.91 -60.26
CA ILE A 245 -21.33 27.54 -59.79
C ILE A 245 -20.67 27.53 -58.41
N GLU A 246 -21.52 27.42 -57.39
CA GLU A 246 -21.15 27.31 -55.99
C GLU A 246 -20.25 26.10 -55.77
N PHE A 247 -19.03 26.36 -55.28
CA PHE A 247 -18.14 25.35 -54.72
C PHE A 247 -17.91 25.75 -53.26
N GLU A 248 -18.69 25.15 -52.37
CA GLU A 248 -18.66 25.46 -50.95
C GLU A 248 -17.67 24.52 -50.26
N THR A 249 -16.44 24.99 -50.04
CA THR A 249 -15.48 24.34 -49.14
C THR A 249 -15.44 25.04 -47.79
N GLU A 250 -15.90 24.28 -46.80
CA GLU A 250 -15.45 24.21 -45.40
C GLU A 250 -15.24 25.49 -44.56
N ALA A 251 -16.04 25.55 -43.49
CA ALA A 251 -15.64 25.74 -42.10
C ALA A 251 -15.31 27.16 -41.57
N LYS A 252 -16.19 27.68 -40.72
CA LYS A 252 -15.99 27.62 -39.25
C LYS A 252 -17.16 28.23 -38.47
N LEU A 253 -17.66 27.42 -37.53
CA LEU A 253 -17.88 27.77 -36.12
C LEU A 253 -18.26 29.23 -35.83
N ARG A 254 -19.54 29.47 -35.49
CA ARG A 254 -19.95 29.80 -34.12
C ARG A 254 -21.42 30.21 -34.05
N SER A 255 -22.02 29.75 -32.95
CA SER A 255 -23.06 30.41 -32.20
C SER A 255 -24.51 30.25 -32.64
N CYS A 256 -25.30 29.94 -31.61
CA CYS A 256 -26.70 30.27 -31.41
C CYS A 256 -27.76 29.33 -32.01
N SER A 257 -28.29 28.52 -31.10
CA SER A 257 -29.66 28.68 -30.60
C SER A 257 -30.82 28.52 -31.59
N LEU A 258 -31.62 27.50 -31.24
CA LEU A 258 -33.08 27.56 -31.12
C LEU A 258 -33.88 27.70 -32.43
N SER A 259 -34.56 26.61 -32.79
CA SER A 259 -35.86 26.70 -33.48
C SER A 259 -36.72 25.49 -33.12
N THR A 260 -37.81 25.80 -32.43
CA THR A 260 -39.03 25.04 -32.21
C THR A 260 -39.85 24.84 -33.49
N THR A 261 -40.40 23.64 -33.67
CA THR A 261 -41.69 23.35 -34.36
C THR A 261 -42.28 22.11 -33.65
N THR A 262 -43.19 22.24 -32.68
CA THR A 262 -44.66 22.26 -32.78
C THR A 262 -45.30 21.14 -33.62
N ASN A 263 -46.25 20.45 -32.95
CA ASN A 263 -47.32 19.54 -33.41
C ASN A 263 -46.92 18.06 -33.45
N ASP A 264 -47.67 17.11 -32.90
CA ASP A 264 -48.94 17.05 -32.15
C ASP A 264 -48.98 15.64 -31.51
N ASP A 265 -49.55 15.51 -30.30
CA ASP A 265 -50.61 14.53 -29.96
C ASP A 265 -50.66 14.18 -28.46
N LYS A 266 -51.83 14.52 -27.90
CA LYS A 266 -52.67 13.78 -26.94
C LYS A 266 -52.46 13.86 -25.42
N ASP A 267 -53.48 14.49 -24.85
CA ASP A 267 -54.36 14.00 -23.78
C ASP A 267 -54.01 14.30 -22.31
N THR A 268 -54.72 15.34 -21.82
CA THR A 268 -55.51 15.39 -20.57
C THR A 268 -54.85 14.95 -19.25
N ASP A 269 -54.60 15.89 -18.34
CA ASP A 269 -55.53 16.11 -17.22
C ASP A 269 -55.11 17.29 -16.32
N THR A 270 -56.12 18.06 -15.96
CA THR A 270 -56.16 19.17 -15.00
C THR A 270 -56.02 18.72 -13.56
N ASN A 271 -55.23 19.43 -12.74
CA ASN A 271 -55.73 20.03 -11.48
C ASN A 271 -54.71 20.95 -10.75
N ASN A 272 -55.12 22.21 -10.65
CA ASN A 272 -54.87 23.32 -9.71
C ASN A 272 -53.98 23.09 -8.46
N ASN A 273 -53.07 24.04 -8.19
CA ASN A 273 -53.25 25.05 -7.14
C ASN A 273 -52.11 26.08 -7.08
N GLU A 274 -52.46 27.24 -6.53
CA GLU A 274 -51.82 28.55 -6.61
C GLU A 274 -50.61 28.79 -5.66
N GLU A 275 -49.94 29.92 -5.97
CA GLU A 275 -49.25 30.88 -5.09
C GLU A 275 -47.71 30.86 -4.89
N LYS A 276 -47.15 31.97 -5.40
CA LYS A 276 -46.21 32.93 -4.78
C LYS A 276 -44.70 32.63 -4.67
N ILE A 277 -43.96 33.44 -5.45
CA ILE A 277 -42.94 34.42 -5.03
C ILE A 277 -41.79 33.88 -4.16
N ASP A 278 -40.56 33.80 -4.71
CA ASP A 278 -39.49 34.77 -4.41
C ASP A 278 -38.20 34.54 -5.22
N ASN A 279 -37.61 35.65 -5.67
CA ASN A 279 -36.29 35.71 -6.31
C ASN A 279 -35.22 35.99 -5.25
N ASN A 280 -34.15 35.17 -5.18
CA ASN A 280 -32.82 35.67 -4.83
C ASN A 280 -31.66 34.69 -5.14
N ARG A 281 -30.86 35.08 -6.15
CA ARG A 281 -29.39 35.21 -6.15
C ARG A 281 -28.56 34.26 -5.26
N SER A 282 -27.75 33.40 -5.89
CA SER A 282 -26.28 33.51 -5.87
C SER A 282 -25.58 32.42 -6.67
N SER A 283 -24.50 32.84 -7.32
CA SER A 283 -23.47 32.05 -7.96
C SER A 283 -23.00 30.88 -7.09
N ASN A 284 -22.81 29.71 -7.70
CA ASN A 284 -21.63 28.90 -7.44
C ASN A 284 -21.29 28.04 -8.66
N ASN A 285 -19.98 27.99 -8.86
CA ASN A 285 -19.21 27.38 -9.92
C ASN A 285 -18.88 25.95 -9.47
N GLU A 286 -19.32 24.90 -10.17
CA GLU A 286 -18.67 23.58 -10.15
C GLU A 286 -19.09 22.66 -11.32
N ASN A 287 -18.08 21.96 -11.85
CA ASN A 287 -18.10 20.58 -12.38
C ASN A 287 -19.02 20.20 -13.57
N TYR A 288 -18.37 19.99 -14.73
CA TYR A 288 -18.79 18.96 -15.69
C TYR A 288 -17.90 17.71 -15.52
N ASN A 289 -18.40 16.77 -14.72
CA ASN A 289 -17.94 15.39 -14.73
C ASN A 289 -18.82 14.64 -15.75
N ASN A 290 -18.24 14.21 -16.88
CA ASN A 290 -18.95 13.42 -17.88
C ASN A 290 -19.04 11.95 -17.43
N ASN A 291 -20.22 11.57 -16.94
CA ASN A 291 -20.63 10.18 -16.75
C ASN A 291 -20.93 9.53 -18.11
N ASN A 292 -20.02 8.70 -18.60
CA ASN A 292 -20.35 7.69 -19.61
C ASN A 292 -20.81 6.40 -18.90
N ASN A 293 -22.13 6.25 -18.85
CA ASN A 293 -22.80 5.03 -18.44
C ASN A 293 -22.69 4.00 -19.57
N SER A 294 -21.76 3.05 -19.43
CA SER A 294 -21.84 1.76 -20.10
C SER A 294 -21.92 0.70 -19.02
N THR A 295 -23.01 -0.06 -19.05
CA THR A 295 -23.47 -1.10 -18.13
C THR A 295 -22.35 -1.99 -17.60
N SER A 296 -21.65 -1.52 -16.57
CA SER A 296 -20.78 -2.32 -15.73
C SER A 296 -21.61 -2.72 -14.53
N ARG A 297 -21.98 -3.99 -14.44
CA ARG A 297 -22.60 -4.56 -13.23
C ARG A 297 -21.61 -4.34 -12.08
N ASN A 298 -21.89 -3.29 -11.32
CA ASN A 298 -21.06 -2.78 -10.24
C ASN A 298 -20.95 -3.85 -9.16
N TRP A 299 -19.82 -4.56 -9.09
CA TRP A 299 -19.48 -5.48 -8.00
C TRP A 299 -18.85 -4.74 -6.80
N ILE A 300 -19.05 -3.42 -6.71
CA ILE A 300 -18.77 -2.64 -5.51
C ILE A 300 -19.92 -2.86 -4.54
N GLY A 301 -19.87 -3.98 -3.82
CA GLY A 301 -20.91 -4.36 -2.85
C GLY A 301 -20.55 -5.49 -1.90
N VAL A 302 -19.40 -6.16 -2.09
CA VAL A 302 -18.95 -7.24 -1.19
C VAL A 302 -17.72 -6.90 -0.35
N ASP A 303 -17.19 -5.68 -0.47
CA ASP A 303 -15.97 -5.23 0.22
C ASP A 303 -16.19 -4.76 1.67
N SER A 304 -17.36 -4.99 2.26
CA SER A 304 -17.59 -4.65 3.69
C SER A 304 -18.25 -5.76 4.51
N LEU A 305 -18.38 -6.98 3.96
CA LEU A 305 -18.61 -8.16 4.81
C LEU A 305 -17.26 -8.67 5.27
N SER A 306 -16.68 -7.91 6.21
CA SER A 306 -15.69 -8.44 7.12
C SER A 306 -16.20 -9.78 7.63
N VAL A 307 -15.34 -10.80 7.64
CA VAL A 307 -15.64 -12.17 8.07
C VAL A 307 -15.94 -12.27 9.59
N GLU A 308 -16.16 -11.12 10.23
CA GLU A 308 -16.58 -10.89 11.60
C GLU A 308 -18.11 -10.71 11.76
N SER A 309 -18.91 -10.46 10.70
CA SER A 309 -20.34 -10.11 10.87
C SER A 309 -21.34 -11.27 10.80
N VAL A 310 -20.93 -12.49 10.46
CA VAL A 310 -21.85 -13.66 10.41
C VAL A 310 -21.96 -14.37 11.79
N VAL A 311 -21.45 -13.75 12.85
CA VAL A 311 -21.64 -14.24 14.24
C VAL A 311 -21.98 -13.08 15.18
N ALA A 312 -22.99 -12.29 14.82
CA ALA A 312 -23.62 -11.35 15.73
C ALA A 312 -24.59 -12.10 16.67
N ASP A 313 -24.27 -12.01 17.96
CA ASP A 313 -25.18 -11.77 19.09
C ASP A 313 -26.24 -12.83 19.44
N TYR A 314 -25.83 -13.78 20.26
CA TYR A 314 -26.66 -14.21 21.39
C TYR A 314 -26.03 -13.65 22.67
N ASP A 315 -26.43 -12.42 23.01
CA ASP A 315 -26.13 -11.78 24.28
C ASP A 315 -27.31 -12.08 25.23
N ASP A 316 -27.11 -13.02 26.15
CA ASP A 316 -28.03 -13.24 27.28
C ASP A 316 -27.38 -12.61 28.50
N GLY A 317 -28.06 -11.60 29.04
CA GLY A 317 -27.54 -10.71 30.05
C GLY A 317 -27.22 -11.43 31.36
N SER A 318 -26.06 -11.10 31.92
CA SER A 318 -25.89 -11.19 33.37
C SER A 318 -25.10 -9.98 33.87
N SER A 319 -25.89 -9.05 34.39
CA SER A 319 -25.53 -7.96 35.30
C SER A 319 -24.47 -8.37 36.33
N SER A 320 -23.41 -7.58 36.45
CA SER A 320 -22.68 -7.39 37.71
C SER A 320 -22.13 -5.97 37.75
N SER A 321 -22.76 -5.17 38.61
CA SER A 321 -22.32 -3.86 39.08
C SER A 321 -20.88 -3.90 39.57
N GLU A 322 -20.06 -2.97 39.11
CA GLU A 322 -18.97 -2.45 39.94
C GLU A 322 -19.09 -0.93 40.00
N MET A 323 -19.07 -0.45 41.25
CA MET A 323 -19.29 0.93 41.63
C MET A 323 -18.06 1.79 41.35
N SER A 324 -18.34 3.06 41.09
CA SER A 324 -17.40 4.17 41.12
C SER A 324 -16.68 4.28 42.47
N PHE A 325 -15.40 4.63 42.45
CA PHE A 325 -14.86 5.62 43.37
C PHE A 325 -13.86 6.48 42.61
N GLY A 326 -14.20 7.76 42.47
CA GLY A 326 -13.24 8.81 42.13
C GLY A 326 -12.58 9.32 43.40
N GLU A 327 -11.31 9.70 43.30
CA GLU A 327 -10.67 10.57 44.27
C GLU A 327 -9.74 11.52 43.52
N ASP A 328 -10.18 12.78 43.49
CA ASP A 328 -9.43 13.95 43.09
C ASP A 328 -8.34 14.23 44.14
N THR A 329 -7.09 14.44 43.70
CA THR A 329 -6.18 15.32 44.43
C THR A 329 -5.38 16.17 43.44
N SER A 330 -5.83 17.42 43.30
CA SER A 330 -5.03 18.53 42.78
C SER A 330 -3.87 18.82 43.72
N THR A 331 -2.67 19.02 43.17
CA THR A 331 -1.68 19.93 43.76
C THR A 331 -0.94 20.64 42.63
N ASP A 332 -1.25 21.92 42.50
CA ASP A 332 -0.44 22.90 41.77
C ASP A 332 0.87 23.14 42.52
N GLN A 333 1.98 23.25 41.78
CA GLN A 333 2.98 24.29 42.02
C GLN A 333 3.85 24.51 40.78
N ALA A 334 3.77 25.74 40.25
CA ALA A 334 4.67 26.28 39.25
C ALA A 334 5.97 26.79 39.90
N LEU A 335 7.12 26.61 39.25
CA LEU A 335 8.09 27.70 39.00
C LEU A 335 9.16 27.28 37.99
N SER A 336 9.76 28.31 37.42
CA SER A 336 10.45 28.40 36.14
C SER A 336 11.98 28.46 36.24
N THR A 337 12.61 28.55 35.06
CA THR A 337 13.94 29.14 34.70
C THR A 337 15.24 28.34 34.90
N SER A 338 15.81 27.96 33.75
CA SER A 338 17.21 28.09 33.28
C SER A 338 18.34 28.39 34.26
N THR A 339 19.46 27.65 34.14
CA THR A 339 20.80 28.17 33.77
C THR A 339 21.78 27.01 33.55
N ASP A 340 22.59 27.14 32.51
CA ASP A 340 23.83 26.40 32.27
C ASP A 340 24.74 26.40 33.50
N GLU A 341 25.47 25.31 33.78
CA GLU A 341 26.90 25.35 34.11
C GLU A 341 27.54 23.95 34.01
N GLU A 342 28.77 24.01 33.55
CA GLU A 342 29.77 23.01 33.20
C GLU A 342 30.26 22.23 34.44
N SER A 343 30.38 20.91 34.36
CA SER A 343 31.12 20.14 35.38
C SER A 343 31.76 18.89 34.79
N THR A 344 33.09 18.85 34.94
CA THR A 344 34.06 17.90 34.42
C THR A 344 34.03 16.56 35.17
N ASP A 345 33.88 15.46 34.45
CA ASP A 345 34.06 14.10 34.97
C ASP A 345 35.56 13.72 34.96
N GLU A 346 36.13 13.52 36.15
CA GLU A 346 37.43 12.87 36.36
C GLU A 346 37.30 11.36 36.17
N MET A 347 37.82 10.85 35.05
CA MET A 347 37.97 9.42 34.81
C MET A 347 39.31 8.93 35.39
N THR A 348 39.25 8.23 36.51
CA THR A 348 40.40 7.57 37.15
C THR A 348 40.85 6.36 36.32
N VAL A 349 42.10 6.41 35.84
CA VAL A 349 42.80 5.30 35.19
C VAL A 349 43.62 4.56 36.24
N SER A 350 43.57 3.23 36.24
CA SER A 350 44.59 2.38 36.89
C SER A 350 44.99 1.21 35.96
N PRO A 351 46.28 1.03 35.65
CA PRO A 351 46.80 -0.02 34.78
C PRO A 351 47.49 -1.14 35.57
N THR A 352 47.39 -2.43 35.18
CA THR A 352 48.41 -3.44 35.54
C THR A 352 48.39 -4.68 34.61
N LEU A 353 49.40 -4.73 33.74
CA LEU A 353 50.32 -5.84 33.38
C LEU A 353 49.84 -7.28 33.11
N LEU A 354 49.99 -7.65 31.83
CA LEU A 354 50.68 -8.83 31.27
C LEU A 354 51.32 -9.85 32.25
N LYS A 355 50.93 -11.13 32.12
CA LYS A 355 51.86 -12.27 32.25
C LYS A 355 51.45 -13.46 31.37
N LYS A 356 52.41 -13.91 30.57
CA LYS A 356 52.38 -15.01 29.60
C LYS A 356 53.05 -16.24 30.22
N ALA A 357 52.46 -17.44 30.11
CA ALA A 357 53.15 -18.72 30.19
C ALA A 357 52.29 -19.86 29.61
N ALA A 358 52.96 -20.84 29.00
CA ALA A 358 52.49 -21.83 28.02
C ALA A 358 52.00 -23.16 28.66
N PRO A 359 51.63 -24.19 27.87
CA PRO A 359 50.68 -25.24 28.24
C PRO A 359 51.32 -26.50 28.87
N THR A 360 50.51 -27.26 29.61
CA THR A 360 50.85 -28.62 30.06
C THR A 360 49.90 -29.64 29.44
N SER A 361 50.52 -30.65 28.83
CA SER A 361 49.97 -31.90 28.30
C SER A 361 49.50 -32.82 29.43
N ALA A 362 48.31 -33.42 29.29
CA ALA A 362 47.95 -34.63 30.03
C ALA A 362 47.02 -35.51 29.19
N THR A 363 47.59 -36.62 28.74
CA THR A 363 47.02 -37.81 28.14
C THR A 363 45.98 -38.46 29.05
N ILE A 364 44.78 -38.78 28.54
CA ILE A 364 43.90 -39.82 29.11
C ILE A 364 43.36 -40.68 27.97
N ASP A 365 43.67 -41.97 28.07
CA ASP A 365 43.20 -43.10 27.26
C ASP A 365 41.67 -43.22 27.21
N VAL A 366 41.14 -43.50 26.01
CA VAL A 366 39.84 -44.16 25.83
C VAL A 366 40.00 -45.23 24.76
N THR A 367 39.87 -46.49 25.18
CA THR A 367 39.72 -47.69 24.34
C THR A 367 38.36 -47.71 23.62
N PRO A 368 38.27 -48.14 22.35
CA PRO A 368 36.99 -48.49 21.73
C PRO A 368 36.76 -50.02 21.80
N SER A 369 35.51 -50.40 22.01
CA SER A 369 35.02 -51.77 21.81
C SER A 369 34.11 -51.79 20.58
N ALA A 370 34.43 -52.71 19.67
CA ALA A 370 33.74 -53.12 18.43
C ALA A 370 33.70 -52.13 17.26
#